data_AF-A0A522C4R9-F1
#
_entry.id   AF-A0A522C4R9-F1
#
_cell.length_a   1.000
_cell.length_b   1.000
_cell.length_c   1.000
_cell.angle_alpha   90.00
_cell.angle_beta   90.00
_cell.angle_gamma   90.00
#
_symmetry.space_group_name_H-M   'P 1'
#
loop_
_entity.id
_entity.type
_entity.pdbx_description
1 polymer ?
#
loop_
_entity_poly.entity_id
_entity_poly.type
_entity_poly.pdbx_seq_one_letter_code
_entity_poly.pdbx_strand_id
1 'polypeptide(L)' 'MKKSKSKSMTIAEASDFFDEHDLFEAGDIKEVTDIKFSLKKKQYVGLDTELFKKIRSRAKRLHKSEDTLIKEWLTEKVG' A
#
# COMPACT_ATOMS: atom_id res chain seq x y z
N MET A 1 17.79 -1.91 32.88
CA MET A 1 16.74 -1.18 32.14
C MET A 1 15.56 -2.12 31.93
N LYS A 2 14.40 -1.87 32.57
CA LYS A 2 13.20 -2.71 32.41
C LYS A 2 12.60 -2.42 31.03
N LYS A 3 12.55 -3.42 30.13
CA LYS A 3 11.82 -3.32 28.87
C LYS A 3 10.33 -3.32 29.19
N SER A 4 9.64 -2.20 28.97
CA SER A 4 8.19 -2.15 29.03
C SER A 4 7.63 -3.04 27.93
N LYS A 5 6.77 -3.98 28.30
CA LYS A 5 6.05 -4.86 27.39
C LYS A 5 5.03 -3.97 26.67
N SER A 6 5.29 -3.55 25.43
CA SER A 6 4.31 -2.79 24.66
C SER A 6 3.09 -3.69 24.46
N LYS A 7 1.95 -3.33 25.06
CA LYS A 7 0.70 -4.04 24.88
C LYS A 7 0.34 -3.92 23.40
N SER A 8 0.34 -5.04 22.68
CA SER A 8 -0.03 -5.06 21.26
C SER A 8 -1.54 -4.83 21.16
N MET A 9 -1.95 -3.63 20.77
CA MET A 9 -3.33 -3.36 20.37
C MET A 9 -3.54 -3.82 18.93
N THR A 10 -4.73 -4.35 18.66
CA THR A 10 -5.23 -4.58 17.31
C THR A 10 -5.64 -3.26 16.66
N ILE A 11 -5.76 -3.25 15.33
CA ILE A 11 -6.17 -2.05 14.58
C ILE A 11 -7.57 -1.58 15.02
N ALA A 12 -8.48 -2.52 15.31
CA ALA A 12 -9.83 -2.22 15.76
C ALA A 12 -9.82 -1.53 17.14
N GLU A 13 -9.10 -2.09 18.12
CA GLU A 13 -8.97 -1.49 19.45
C GLU A 13 -8.32 -0.11 19.41
N ALA A 14 -7.37 0.11 18.49
CA ALA A 14 -6.79 1.44 18.29
C ALA A 14 -7.80 2.41 17.67
N SER A 15 -8.62 1.97 16.72
CA SER A 15 -9.68 2.78 16.11
C SER A 15 -10.69 3.23 17.17
N ASP A 16 -11.24 2.29 17.94
CA ASP A 16 -12.24 2.57 18.96
C ASP A 16 -11.70 3.55 20.02
N PHE A 17 -10.42 3.40 20.41
CA PHE A 17 -9.75 4.32 21.33
C PHE A 17 -9.66 5.75 20.78
N PHE A 18 -9.32 5.93 19.51
CA PHE A 18 -9.20 7.25 18.90
C PHE A 18 -10.54 7.86 18.47
N ASP A 19 -11.60 7.06 18.37
CA ASP A 19 -12.96 7.56 18.18
C ASP A 19 -13.53 8.18 19.48
N GLU A 20 -13.16 7.64 20.64
CA GLU A 20 -13.61 8.12 21.95
C GLU A 20 -12.69 9.19 22.55
N HIS A 21 -11.41 9.23 22.18
CA HIS A 21 -10.42 10.16 22.73
C HIS A 21 -9.90 11.14 21.69
N ASP A 22 -10.01 12.44 21.98
CA ASP A 22 -9.40 13.46 21.14
C ASP A 22 -7.86 13.40 21.26
N LEU A 23 -7.21 13.21 20.11
CA LEU A 23 -5.76 13.20 19.94
C LEU A 23 -5.12 14.52 20.42
N PHE A 24 -5.88 15.61 20.45
CA PHE A 24 -5.41 16.93 20.83
C PHE A 24 -5.59 17.26 22.32
N GLU A 25 -6.28 16.43 23.09
CA GLU A 25 -6.49 16.65 24.54
C GLU A 25 -5.29 16.27 25.40
N ALA A 26 -4.39 15.42 24.88
CA ALA A 26 -3.16 15.07 25.58
C ALA A 26 -2.06 16.10 25.27
N GLY A 27 -1.84 17.04 26.20
CA GLY A 27 -0.88 18.14 26.06
C GLY A 27 0.60 17.76 25.83
N ASP A 28 0.93 16.47 25.89
CA ASP A 28 2.28 15.93 25.66
C ASP A 28 2.46 15.32 24.25
N ILE A 29 1.43 15.29 23.42
CA ILE A 29 1.52 14.75 22.05
C ILE A 29 2.04 15.84 21.11
N LYS A 30 3.24 15.64 20.58
CA LYS A 30 3.79 16.47 19.50
C LYS A 30 3.43 15.87 18.15
N GLU A 31 2.75 16.65 17.32
CA GLU A 31 2.55 16.33 15.90
C GLU A 31 3.92 16.13 15.23
N VAL A 32 4.12 14.98 14.58
CA VAL A 32 5.37 14.68 13.89
C VAL A 32 5.30 15.23 12.47
N THR A 33 5.87 16.40 12.25
CA THR A 33 5.85 17.10 10.95
C THR A 33 6.92 16.63 9.96
N ASP A 34 7.88 15.81 10.41
CA ASP A 34 9.04 15.41 9.61
C ASP A 34 8.80 14.21 8.70
N ILE A 35 7.61 13.59 8.77
CA ILE A 35 7.28 12.41 7.96
C ILE A 35 6.69 12.85 6.62
N LYS A 36 7.48 12.70 5.55
CA LYS A 36 7.01 12.91 4.18
C LYS A 36 6.47 11.61 3.60
N PHE A 37 5.15 11.49 3.49
CA PHE A 37 4.52 10.39 2.79
C PHE A 37 4.53 10.64 1.26
N SER A 38 5.20 9.78 0.48
CA SER A 38 5.02 9.77 -0.98
C SER A 38 3.91 8.79 -1.36
N LEU A 39 2.65 9.20 -1.23
CA LEU A 39 1.52 8.40 -1.69
C LEU A 39 1.47 8.44 -3.22
N LYS A 40 2.08 7.43 -3.87
CA LYS A 40 1.95 7.24 -5.31
C LYS A 40 0.61 6.60 -5.61
N LYS A 41 -0.27 7.30 -6.33
CA LYS A 41 -1.51 6.74 -6.86
C LYS A 41 -1.16 5.55 -7.75
N LYS A 42 -1.54 4.34 -7.32
CA LYS A 42 -1.45 3.17 -8.20
C LYS A 42 -2.51 3.33 -9.29
N GLN A 43 -2.07 3.41 -10.54
CA GLN A 43 -2.98 3.34 -11.68
C GLN A 43 -3.28 1.87 -11.94
N TYR A 44 -4.52 1.47 -11.68
CA TYR A 44 -5.00 0.14 -11.99
C TYR A 44 -5.51 0.15 -13.44
N VAL A 45 -4.91 -0.69 -14.28
CA VAL A 45 -5.40 -0.91 -15.64
C VAL A 45 -6.42 -2.03 -15.56
N GLY A 46 -7.68 -1.71 -15.90
CA GLY A 46 -8.71 -2.74 -16.07
C GLY A 46 -8.34 -3.63 -17.25
N LEU A 47 -8.03 -4.89 -16.98
CA LEU A 47 -7.73 -5.89 -18.01
C LEU A 47 -8.83 -6.93 -18.05
N ASP A 48 -9.21 -7.32 -19.25
CA ASP A 48 -10.06 -8.49 -19.46
C ASP A 48 -9.42 -9.75 -18.84
N THR A 49 -10.26 -10.65 -18.31
CA THR A 49 -9.79 -11.83 -17.56
C THR A 49 -9.05 -12.82 -18.45
N GLU A 50 -9.50 -13.01 -19.69
CA GLU A 50 -8.84 -13.92 -20.65
C GLU A 50 -7.51 -13.33 -21.13
N LEU A 51 -7.45 -12.01 -21.30
CA LEU A 51 -6.21 -11.30 -21.58
C LEU A 51 -5.21 -11.46 -20.43
N PHE A 52 -5.65 -11.28 -19.19
CA PHE A 52 -4.79 -11.43 -18.01
C PHE A 52 -4.22 -12.85 -17.86
N LYS A 53 -5.03 -13.89 -18.13
CA LYS A 53 -4.55 -15.29 -18.14
C LYS A 53 -3.41 -15.49 -19.12
N LYS A 54 -3.52 -14.93 -20.33
CA LYS A 54 -2.46 -15.00 -21.36
C LYS A 54 -1.20 -14.27 -20.90
N ILE A 55 -1.34 -13.06 -20.34
CA ILE A 55 -0.21 -12.27 -19.82
C ILE A 55 0.52 -13.05 -18.71
N ARG A 56 -0.22 -13.62 -17.75
CA ARG A 56 0.34 -14.42 -16.66
C ARG A 56 1.17 -15.61 -17.16
N SER A 57 0.66 -16.34 -18.16
CA SER A 57 1.42 -17.45 -18.76
C SER A 57 2.74 -17.01 -19.39
N ARG A 58 2.74 -15.83 -20.04
CA ARG A 58 3.92 -15.25 -20.68
C ARG A 58 4.91 -14.70 -19.65
N ALA A 59 4.41 -14.04 -18.60
CA ALA A 59 5.19 -13.53 -17.47
C ALA A 59 6.02 -14.63 -16.84
N LYS A 60 5.37 -15.76 -16.54
CA LYS A 60 6.02 -16.95 -15.96
C LYS A 60 7.13 -17.50 -16.87
N ARG A 61 6.90 -17.56 -18.18
CA ARG A 61 7.89 -18.05 -19.15
C ARG A 61 9.07 -17.09 -19.32
N LEU A 62 8.84 -15.79 -19.17
CA LEU A 62 9.84 -14.74 -19.36
C LEU A 62 10.55 -14.36 -18.05
N HIS A 63 10.21 -14.98 -16.91
CA HIS A 63 10.71 -14.61 -15.59
C HIS A 63 10.56 -13.11 -15.27
N LYS A 64 9.49 -12.49 -15.77
CA LYS A 64 9.13 -11.08 -15.53
C LYS A 64 7.81 -11.01 -14.75
N SER A 65 7.56 -9.89 -14.08
CA SER A 65 6.24 -9.63 -13.49
C SER A 65 5.21 -9.30 -14.57
N GLU A 66 3.95 -9.61 -14.30
CA GLU A 66 2.80 -9.28 -15.16
C GLU A 66 2.75 -7.78 -15.43
N ASP A 67 2.93 -6.95 -14.40
CA ASP A 67 2.98 -5.49 -14.50
C ASP A 67 4.06 -4.98 -15.46
N THR A 68 5.22 -5.64 -15.49
CA THR A 68 6.32 -5.26 -16.40
C THR A 68 5.91 -5.50 -17.85
N LEU A 69 5.32 -6.66 -18.14
CA LEU A 69 4.85 -6.98 -19.49
C LEU A 69 3.70 -6.06 -19.93
N ILE A 70 2.79 -5.72 -19.03
CA ILE A 70 1.69 -4.79 -19.32
C ILE A 70 2.26 -3.41 -19.68
N LYS A 71 3.24 -2.92 -18.92
CA LYS A 71 3.89 -1.62 -19.19
C LYS A 71 4.67 -1.61 -20.50
N GLU A 72 5.45 -2.65 -20.76
CA GLU A 72 6.19 -2.81 -22.03
C GLU A 72 5.21 -2.76 -23.21
N TRP A 73 4.14 -3.55 -23.15
CA TRP A 73 3.12 -3.59 -24.21
C TRP A 73 2.38 -2.25 -24.40
N LEU A 74 2.02 -1.57 -23.32
CA LEU A 74 1.41 -0.24 -23.40
C LEU A 74 2.35 0.80 -24.03
N THR A 75 3.64 0.73 -23.70
CA THR A 75 4.67 1.62 -24.26
C THR A 75 4.83 1.39 -25.76
N GLU A 76 4.81 0.14 -26.23
CA GLU A 76 4.89 -0.21 -27.65
C GLU A 76 3.67 0.25 -28.47
N LYS A 77 2.49 0.39 -27.84
CA LYS A 77 1.23 0.70 -28.54
C LYS A 77 0.83 2.16 -28.54
N VAL A 78 1.30 2.91 -27.54
CA VAL A 78 0.97 4.33 -27.34
C VAL A 78 2.17 5.24 -27.61
N GLY A 79 3.38 4.67 -27.65
CA GLY A 79 4.61 5.35 -28.03
C GLY A 79 4.74 5.63 -29.53
#